data_AF-A0A4R8TGE3-F1
#
_entry.id   AF-A0A4R8TGE3-F1
#
_cell.length_a   1.000
_cell.length_b   1.000
_cell.length_c   1.000
_cell.angle_alpha   90.00
_cell.angle_beta   90.00
_cell.angle_gamma   90.00
#
_symmetry.space_group_name_H-M   'P 1'
#
loop_
_entity.id
_entity.type
_entity.pdbx_description
1 polymer ?
#
loop_
_entity_poly.entity_id
_entity_poly.type
_entity_poly.pdbx_seq_one_letter_code
_entity_poly.pdbx_strand_id
1 'polypeptide(L)'
;MPASHKDVCGIYSGHAACSIIGYDQHRWTAHFAIDTWFEECKDFRDKVLRHQQDFEAGMQFDPLSGGVADANMPIWNPRAYFLTVVTNRLQLIKDEWDLILQTLDAETQGFANRQNDILAEIRHPSTPFRHDQQNEPVFEKLEAQSRDLKSILHELSSDLSESVGIGDYFLATDVYYFLNDDGHPGDRSDFV
;
A
#
# COMPACT_ATOMS: atom_id res chain seq x y z
N MET A 1 34.95 8.13 6.97
CA MET A 1 34.00 8.33 5.85
C MET A 1 32.79 7.46 6.15
N PRO A 2 31.58 8.01 6.33
CA PRO A 2 30.42 7.16 6.48
C PRO A 2 30.10 6.55 5.11
N ALA A 3 29.90 5.23 5.09
CA ALA A 3 29.46 4.49 3.92
C ALA A 3 28.18 5.13 3.38
N SER A 4 28.10 5.32 2.06
CA SER A 4 26.83 5.65 1.42
C SER A 4 25.85 4.53 1.78
N HIS A 5 24.83 4.84 2.59
CA HIS A 5 23.68 3.96 2.72
C HIS A 5 23.18 3.74 1.29
N LYS A 6 23.31 2.51 0.79
CA LYS A 6 22.54 2.10 -0.37
C LYS A 6 21.11 2.16 0.11
N ASP A 7 20.30 3.05 -0.45
CA ASP A 7 18.87 3.06 -0.22
C ASP A 7 18.34 1.68 -0.66
N VAL A 8 18.01 0.86 0.33
CA VAL A 8 17.42 -0.45 0.10
C VAL A 8 15.94 -0.20 -0.13
N CYS A 9 15.50 -0.31 -1.39
CA CYS A 9 14.08 -0.35 -1.70
C CYS A 9 13.55 -1.74 -1.34
N GLY A 10 12.53 -1.79 -0.50
CA GLY A 10 11.91 -3.03 -0.04
C GLY A 10 10.40 -2.86 0.05
N ILE A 11 9.68 -3.98 -0.09
CA ILE A 11 8.25 -4.06 0.16
C ILE A 11 8.08 -4.57 1.59
N TYR A 12 7.20 -3.93 2.36
CA TYR A 12 6.93 -4.27 3.74
C TYR A 12 5.43 -4.44 3.94
N SER A 13 5.06 -5.40 4.78
CA SER A 13 3.69 -5.48 5.30
C SER A 13 3.51 -4.41 6.38
N GLY A 14 2.42 -3.64 6.29
CA GLY A 14 2.04 -2.62 7.25
C GLY A 14 0.57 -2.75 7.62
N HIS A 15 0.22 -2.31 8.83
CA HIS A 15 -1.15 -2.30 9.32
C HIS A 15 -1.64 -0.89 9.62
N ALA A 16 -2.92 -0.65 9.35
CA ALA A 16 -3.65 0.52 9.77
C ALA A 16 -5.00 0.11 10.40
N ALA A 17 -5.34 0.73 11.52
CA ALA A 17 -6.59 0.50 12.23
C ALA A 17 -7.23 1.84 12.60
N CYS A 18 -8.52 1.98 12.31
CA CYS A 18 -9.32 3.15 12.65
C CYS A 18 -10.48 2.74 13.57
N SER A 19 -10.73 3.51 14.62
CA SER A 19 -11.88 3.31 15.50
C SER A 19 -12.50 4.64 15.88
N ILE A 20 -13.81 4.77 15.69
CA ILE A 20 -14.59 5.92 16.14
C ILE A 20 -15.54 5.45 17.24
N ILE A 21 -15.35 6.00 18.44
CA ILE A 21 -16.07 5.59 19.63
C ILE A 21 -16.68 6.81 20.30
N GLY A 22 -17.93 6.73 20.72
CA GLY A 22 -18.62 7.86 21.35
C GLY A 22 -19.92 7.44 22.01
N TYR A 23 -20.45 8.35 22.83
CA TYR A 23 -21.78 8.17 23.42
C TYR A 23 -22.89 8.51 22.43
N ASP A 24 -22.67 9.56 21.63
CA ASP A 24 -23.61 10.06 20.64
C ASP A 24 -22.88 10.75 19.47
N GLN A 25 -23.64 11.26 18.51
CA GLN A 25 -23.15 11.97 17.33
C GLN A 25 -22.44 13.31 17.61
N HIS A 26 -22.52 13.83 18.84
CA HIS A 26 -21.91 15.09 19.26
C HIS A 26 -20.70 14.88 20.17
N ARG A 27 -20.55 13.68 20.76
CA ARG A 27 -19.50 13.32 21.71
C ARG A 27 -18.89 11.98 21.34
N TRP A 28 -17.89 12.06 20.48
CA TRP A 28 -17.12 10.92 20.00
C TRP A 28 -15.65 11.27 19.88
N THR A 29 -14.83 10.24 19.74
CA THR A 29 -13.38 10.33 19.59
C THR A 29 -12.94 9.29 18.57
N ALA A 30 -12.12 9.72 17.61
CA ALA A 30 -11.50 8.85 16.64
C ALA A 30 -10.08 8.52 17.07
N HIS A 31 -9.72 7.25 16.95
CA HIS A 31 -8.38 6.72 17.15
C HIS A 31 -7.90 6.11 15.84
N PHE A 32 -6.64 6.33 15.52
CA PHE A 32 -6.00 5.72 14.36
C PHE A 32 -4.61 5.23 14.76
N ALA A 33 -4.33 3.97 14.46
CA ALA A 33 -3.04 3.35 14.67
C ALA A 33 -2.52 2.89 13.31
N ILE A 34 -1.30 3.28 12.97
CA ILE A 34 -0.67 2.94 11.70
C ILE A 34 0.81 2.67 11.93
N ASP A 35 1.34 1.68 11.22
CA ASP A 35 2.77 1.40 11.21
C ASP A 35 3.50 2.45 10.37
N THR A 36 4.41 3.21 11.00
CA THR A 36 5.22 4.24 10.31
C THR A 36 6.72 3.95 10.32
N TRP A 37 7.11 2.73 10.71
CA TRP A 37 8.52 2.40 11.00
C TRP A 37 9.40 2.27 9.74
N PHE A 38 8.78 1.95 8.59
CA PHE A 38 9.46 1.81 7.29
C PHE A 38 9.62 3.15 6.55
N GLU A 39 9.12 4.25 7.12
CA GLU A 39 9.07 5.54 6.45
C GLU A 39 10.35 6.34 6.69
N GLU A 40 11.36 6.16 5.86
CA GLU A 40 12.56 7.00 5.89
C GLU A 40 12.41 8.27 5.05
N CYS A 41 11.47 8.31 4.08
CA CYS A 41 11.24 9.44 3.18
C CYS A 41 10.73 10.69 3.91
N LYS A 42 11.34 11.86 3.67
CA LYS A 42 10.98 13.12 4.37
C LYS A 42 9.56 13.58 4.11
N ASP A 43 8.98 13.23 2.97
CA ASP A 43 7.68 13.74 2.51
C ASP A 43 6.51 12.82 2.89
N PHE A 44 6.74 11.76 3.67
CA PHE A 44 5.67 10.86 4.07
C PHE A 44 4.62 11.56 4.95
N ARG A 45 3.34 11.29 4.67
CA ARG A 45 2.20 12.04 5.24
C ARG A 45 2.01 11.82 6.75
N ASP A 46 2.20 10.59 7.23
CA ASP A 46 1.94 10.22 8.63
C ASP A 46 3.12 10.43 9.58
N LYS A 47 4.19 11.08 9.10
CA LYS A 47 5.33 11.41 9.96
C LYS A 47 4.96 12.45 11.00
N VAL A 48 5.17 12.10 12.27
CA VAL A 48 5.04 13.03 13.41
C VAL A 48 5.81 14.32 13.18
N LEU A 49 7.03 14.24 12.64
CA LEU A 49 7.85 15.43 12.37
C LEU A 49 7.20 16.35 11.32
N ARG A 50 6.57 15.79 10.28
CA ARG A 50 5.87 16.56 9.25
C ARG A 50 4.68 17.29 9.87
N HIS A 51 3.86 16.59 10.66
CA HIS A 51 2.74 17.21 11.37
C HIS A 51 3.18 18.34 12.31
N GLN A 52 4.31 18.17 13.00
CA GLN A 52 4.88 19.20 13.84
C GLN A 52 5.29 20.43 13.03
N GLN A 53 5.90 20.24 11.86
CA GLN A 53 6.29 21.33 10.95
C GLN A 53 5.07 22.07 10.39
N ASP A 54 4.03 21.33 9.97
CA ASP A 54 2.78 21.93 9.49
C ASP A 54 2.14 22.80 10.59
N PHE A 55 2.08 22.27 11.82
CA PHE A 55 1.57 23.00 12.98
C PHE A 55 2.37 24.27 13.28
N GLU A 56 3.71 24.19 13.27
CA GLU A 56 4.59 25.35 13.45
C GLU A 56 4.45 26.40 12.34
N ALA A 57 4.12 25.98 11.13
CA ALA A 57 3.80 26.84 9.99
C ALA A 57 2.37 27.42 10.04
N GLY A 58 1.58 27.10 11.07
CA GLY A 58 0.20 27.56 11.23
C GLY A 58 -0.82 26.78 10.38
N MET A 59 -0.44 25.63 9.82
CA MET A 59 -1.32 24.73 9.10
C MET A 59 -1.79 23.63 10.04
N GLN A 60 -3.10 23.49 10.21
CA GLN A 60 -3.67 22.48 11.09
C GLN A 60 -4.45 21.46 10.27
N PHE A 61 -3.76 20.43 9.78
CA PHE A 61 -4.41 19.32 9.09
C PHE A 61 -4.85 18.24 10.08
N ASP A 62 -5.93 17.56 9.74
CA ASP A 62 -6.38 16.37 10.45
C ASP A 62 -5.40 15.20 10.20
N PRO A 63 -4.69 14.71 11.24
CA PRO A 63 -3.74 13.62 11.09
C PRO A 63 -4.41 12.34 10.60
N LEU A 64 -5.65 12.05 11.00
CA LEU A 64 -6.34 10.81 10.62
C LEU A 64 -6.67 10.80 9.13
N SER A 65 -6.83 11.97 8.52
CA SER A 65 -7.05 12.13 7.08
C SER A 65 -5.77 11.96 6.23
N GLY A 66 -4.61 11.74 6.84
CA GLY A 66 -3.31 11.73 6.15
C GLY A 66 -2.87 13.13 5.72
N GLY A 67 -3.26 14.16 6.49
CA GLY A 67 -2.90 15.56 6.21
C GLY A 67 -3.67 16.21 5.05
N VAL A 68 -4.86 15.69 4.70
CA VAL A 68 -5.68 16.18 3.57
C VAL A 68 -6.79 17.13 4.04
N ALA A 69 -7.47 16.79 5.13
CA ALA A 69 -8.57 17.59 5.67
C ALA A 69 -8.05 18.71 6.59
N ASP A 70 -8.66 19.89 6.52
CA ASP A 70 -8.37 21.01 7.43
C ASP A 70 -9.06 20.76 8.78
N ALA A 71 -8.29 20.66 9.85
CA ALA A 71 -8.79 20.43 11.20
C ALA A 71 -9.56 21.64 11.76
N ASN A 72 -9.41 22.84 11.16
CA ASN A 72 -10.22 24.01 11.50
C ASN A 72 -11.63 23.95 10.94
N MET A 73 -11.90 23.02 10.01
CA MET A 73 -13.22 22.76 9.44
C MET A 73 -13.66 21.32 9.79
N PRO A 74 -13.91 21.01 11.08
CA PRO A 74 -14.15 19.65 11.51
C PRO A 74 -15.48 19.09 10.98
N ILE A 75 -15.46 17.82 10.57
CA ILE A 75 -16.67 17.07 10.23
C ILE A 75 -17.26 16.53 11.54
N TRP A 76 -18.36 17.10 11.99
CA TRP A 76 -18.97 16.75 13.28
C TRP A 76 -19.71 15.43 13.30
N ASN A 77 -20.24 14.98 12.15
CA ASN A 77 -20.94 13.70 12.08
C ASN A 77 -19.89 12.57 12.08
N PRO A 78 -19.93 11.63 13.04
CA PRO A 78 -18.89 10.60 13.18
C PRO A 78 -18.86 9.64 11.99
N ARG A 79 -20.01 9.36 11.36
CA ARG A 79 -20.11 8.46 10.21
C ARG A 79 -19.54 9.11 8.96
N ALA A 80 -19.88 10.37 8.72
CA ALA A 80 -19.27 11.15 7.64
C ALA A 80 -17.75 11.27 7.84
N TYR A 81 -17.31 11.54 9.08
CA TYR A 81 -15.88 11.59 9.40
C TYR A 81 -15.18 10.26 9.15
N PHE A 82 -15.76 9.13 9.58
CA PHE A 82 -15.24 7.79 9.27
C PHE A 82 -15.04 7.58 7.78
N LEU A 83 -16.08 7.84 6.98
CA LEU A 83 -16.02 7.64 5.54
C LEU A 83 -14.98 8.54 4.89
N THR A 84 -14.84 9.78 5.34
CA THR A 84 -13.79 10.69 4.85
C THR A 84 -12.39 10.16 5.17
N VAL A 85 -12.15 9.74 6.42
CA VAL A 85 -10.86 9.16 6.82
C VAL A 85 -10.56 7.90 6.00
N VAL A 86 -11.48 6.94 5.96
CA VAL A 86 -11.28 5.67 5.23
C VAL A 86 -11.07 5.92 3.74
N THR A 87 -11.82 6.83 3.12
CA THR A 87 -11.64 7.18 1.69
C THR A 87 -10.25 7.71 1.44
N ASN A 88 -9.77 8.65 2.26
CA ASN A 88 -8.43 9.22 2.12
C ASN A 88 -7.36 8.13 2.30
N ARG A 89 -7.53 7.24 3.29
CA ARG A 89 -6.59 6.13 3.55
C ARG A 89 -6.58 5.07 2.45
N LEU A 90 -7.74 4.70 1.91
CA LEU A 90 -7.82 3.79 0.77
C LEU A 90 -7.17 4.39 -0.49
N GLN A 91 -7.26 5.71 -0.68
CA GLN A 91 -6.55 6.38 -1.77
C GLN A 91 -5.03 6.30 -1.58
N LEU A 92 -4.51 6.48 -0.36
CA LEU A 92 -3.09 6.28 -0.06
C LEU A 92 -2.63 4.86 -0.37
N ILE A 93 -3.37 3.86 0.12
CA ILE A 93 -3.08 2.44 -0.10
C ILE A 93 -3.06 2.15 -1.61
N LYS A 94 -4.02 2.69 -2.36
CA LYS A 94 -4.04 2.55 -3.82
C LYS A 94 -2.81 3.16 -4.47
N ASP A 95 -2.42 4.38 -4.09
CA ASP A 95 -1.23 5.06 -4.64
C ASP A 95 0.05 4.24 -4.37
N GLU A 96 0.15 3.61 -3.19
CA GLU A 96 1.25 2.70 -2.85
C GLU A 96 1.25 1.42 -3.69
N TRP A 97 0.07 0.81 -3.90
CA TRP A 97 -0.08 -0.33 -4.81
C TRP A 97 0.31 0.02 -6.26
N ASP A 98 -0.08 1.20 -6.74
CA ASP A 98 0.30 1.68 -8.07
C ASP A 98 1.82 1.83 -8.20
N LEU A 99 2.52 2.27 -7.15
CA LEU A 99 3.98 2.34 -7.10
C LEU A 99 4.62 0.94 -7.11
N ILE A 100 4.08 -0.01 -6.34
CA ILE A 100 4.54 -1.41 -6.32
C ILE A 100 4.41 -2.01 -7.72
N LEU A 101 3.26 -1.83 -8.38
CA LEU A 101 3.02 -2.34 -9.73
C LEU A 101 3.99 -1.76 -10.76
N GLN A 102 4.22 -0.44 -10.73
CA GLN A 102 5.20 0.22 -11.60
C GLN A 102 6.62 -0.33 -11.38
N THR A 103 7.00 -0.55 -10.13
CA THR A 103 8.32 -1.10 -9.78
C THR A 103 8.47 -2.54 -10.26
N LEU A 104 7.45 -3.37 -10.06
CA LEU A 104 7.43 -4.76 -10.52
C LEU A 104 7.46 -4.88 -12.04
N ASP A 105 6.74 -4.03 -12.77
CA ASP A 105 6.76 -4.02 -14.23
C ASP A 105 8.17 -3.70 -14.76
N ALA A 106 8.83 -2.69 -14.19
CA ALA A 106 10.20 -2.34 -14.53
C ALA A 106 11.19 -3.49 -14.27
N GLU A 107 11.09 -4.15 -13.12
CA GLU A 107 11.93 -5.30 -12.78
C GLU A 107 11.67 -6.52 -13.67
N THR A 108 10.40 -6.77 -14.01
CA THR A 108 10.01 -7.88 -14.90
C THR A 108 10.52 -7.66 -16.32
N GLN A 109 10.44 -6.44 -16.84
CA GLN A 109 11.03 -6.06 -18.12
C GLN A 109 12.56 -6.21 -18.10
N GLY A 110 13.20 -5.76 -17.01
CA GLY A 110 14.64 -5.95 -16.80
C GLY A 110 15.05 -7.43 -16.77
N PHE A 111 14.26 -8.27 -16.12
CA PHE A 111 14.46 -9.73 -16.09
C PHE A 111 14.31 -10.36 -17.49
N ALA A 112 13.25 -10.01 -18.23
CA ALA A 112 13.02 -10.52 -19.58
C ALA A 112 14.16 -10.16 -20.53
N ASN A 113 14.69 -8.93 -20.44
CA ASN A 113 15.85 -8.49 -21.22
C ASN A 113 17.10 -9.31 -20.89
N ARG A 114 17.41 -9.52 -19.60
CA ARG A 114 18.56 -10.36 -19.19
C ARG A 114 18.43 -11.80 -19.69
N GLN A 115 17.23 -12.37 -19.67
CA GLN A 115 16.98 -13.70 -20.20
C GLN A 115 17.25 -13.76 -21.72
N ASN A 116 16.82 -12.74 -22.47
CA ASN A 116 17.07 -12.65 -23.90
C ASN A 116 18.56 -12.52 -24.22
N ASP A 117 19.33 -11.76 -23.43
CA ASP A 117 20.77 -11.61 -23.60
C ASP A 117 21.50 -12.95 -23.41
N ILE A 118 21.16 -13.71 -22.37
CA ILE A 118 21.72 -15.05 -22.12
C ILE A 118 21.38 -16.01 -23.28
N LEU A 119 20.14 -15.97 -23.76
CA LEU A 119 19.72 -16.79 -24.90
C LEU A 119 20.44 -16.39 -26.20
N ALA A 120 20.75 -15.10 -26.39
CA ALA A 120 21.51 -14.61 -27.53
C ALA A 120 22.98 -15.08 -27.46
N GLU A 121 23.63 -15.01 -26.29
CA GLU A 121 24.99 -15.52 -26.09
C GLU A 121 25.12 -17.00 -26.42
N ILE A 122 24.13 -17.82 -26.04
CA ILE A 122 24.08 -19.26 -26.36
C ILE A 122 23.94 -19.51 -27.87
N ARG A 123 23.22 -18.65 -28.59
CA ARG A 123 22.96 -18.80 -30.03
C ARG A 123 24.13 -18.36 -30.90
N HIS A 124 25.10 -17.59 -30.41
CA HIS A 124 26.28 -17.16 -31.15
C HIS A 124 27.48 -18.11 -30.93
N PRO A 125 27.77 -19.04 -31.86
CA PRO A 125 28.71 -20.15 -31.62
C PRO A 125 30.15 -19.81 -32.01
N SER A 126 30.62 -18.60 -31.71
CA SER A 126 32.01 -18.20 -32.00
C SER A 126 33.03 -18.81 -31.03
N THR A 127 32.55 -19.34 -29.90
CA THR A 127 33.33 -20.07 -28.90
C THR A 127 32.77 -21.48 -28.82
N PRO A 128 33.61 -22.54 -28.87
CA PRO A 128 33.11 -23.90 -28.74
C PRO A 128 32.29 -23.99 -27.45
N PHE A 129 31.05 -24.46 -27.56
CA PHE A 129 30.12 -24.68 -26.46
C PHE A 129 30.75 -25.73 -25.54
N ARG A 130 31.62 -25.27 -24.63
CA ARG A 130 32.17 -26.08 -23.57
C ARG A 130 30.99 -26.37 -22.64
N HIS A 131 30.50 -27.60 -22.71
CA HIS A 131 29.62 -28.21 -21.70
C HIS A 131 30.31 -28.33 -20.32
N ASP A 132 31.15 -27.37 -19.94
CA ASP A 132 31.88 -27.34 -18.68
C ASP A 132 31.14 -26.37 -17.75
N GLN A 133 30.56 -26.90 -16.68
CA GLN A 133 30.31 -26.38 -15.31
C GLN A 133 30.17 -24.87 -14.99
N GLN A 134 30.66 -23.93 -15.81
CA GLN A 134 30.63 -22.47 -15.61
C GLN A 134 29.28 -21.80 -15.91
N ASN A 135 28.43 -22.37 -16.78
CA ASN A 135 27.14 -21.77 -17.11
C ASN A 135 25.99 -22.28 -16.21
N GLU A 136 26.15 -23.43 -15.56
CA GLU A 136 25.20 -23.91 -14.55
C GLU A 136 24.87 -22.85 -13.48
N PRO A 137 25.86 -22.24 -12.80
CA PRO A 137 25.56 -21.25 -11.75
C PRO A 137 24.79 -20.03 -12.27
N VAL A 138 24.80 -19.74 -13.57
CA VAL A 138 23.99 -18.67 -14.18
C VAL A 138 22.54 -19.11 -14.33
N PHE A 139 22.30 -20.34 -14.81
CA PHE A 139 20.96 -20.91 -14.94
C PHE A 139 20.31 -21.19 -13.59
N GLU A 140 21.03 -21.78 -12.64
CA GLU A 140 20.57 -21.96 -11.25
C GLU A 140 20.17 -20.62 -10.62
N LYS A 141 20.98 -19.57 -10.81
CA LYS A 141 20.67 -18.23 -10.29
C LYS A 141 19.42 -17.65 -10.93
N LEU A 142 19.26 -17.78 -12.25
CA LEU A 142 18.09 -17.28 -12.97
C LEU A 142 16.81 -18.05 -12.58
N GLU A 143 16.91 -19.36 -12.41
CA GLU A 143 15.80 -20.20 -11.95
C GLU A 143 15.40 -19.86 -10.51
N ALA A 144 16.37 -19.63 -9.62
CA ALA A 144 16.12 -19.14 -8.27
C ALA A 144 15.39 -17.78 -8.28
N GLN A 145 15.89 -16.81 -9.06
CA GLN A 145 15.23 -15.51 -9.20
C GLN A 145 13.81 -15.61 -9.76
N SER A 146 13.56 -16.52 -10.72
CA SER A 146 12.22 -16.76 -11.26
C SER A 146 11.27 -17.35 -10.21
N ARG A 147 11.75 -18.29 -9.39
CA ARG A 147 10.98 -18.83 -8.26
C ARG A 147 10.64 -17.75 -7.23
N ASP A 148 11.60 -16.91 -6.88
CA ASP A 148 11.43 -15.82 -5.92
C ASP A 148 10.40 -14.80 -6.43
N LEU A 149 10.53 -14.35 -7.69
CA LEU A 149 9.58 -13.42 -8.32
C LEU A 149 8.16 -13.99 -8.33
N LYS A 150 8.02 -15.28 -8.68
CA LYS A 150 6.72 -15.95 -8.65
C LYS A 150 6.11 -15.99 -7.24
N SER A 151 6.93 -16.23 -6.22
CA SER A 151 6.49 -16.23 -4.83
C SER A 151 5.97 -14.86 -4.40
N ILE A 152 6.75 -13.80 -4.68
CA ILE A 152 6.38 -12.42 -4.35
C ILE A 152 5.08 -12.01 -5.07
N LEU A 153 4.96 -12.30 -6.37
CA LEU A 153 3.74 -11.98 -7.12
C LEU A 153 2.51 -12.71 -6.57
N HIS A 154 2.68 -13.96 -6.12
CA HIS A 154 1.58 -14.70 -5.51
C HIS A 154 1.16 -14.09 -4.17
N GLU A 155 2.10 -13.73 -3.31
CA GLU A 155 1.83 -13.07 -2.01
C GLU A 155 1.10 -11.75 -2.22
N LEU A 156 1.62 -10.86 -3.08
CA LEU A 156 0.99 -9.58 -3.40
C LEU A 156 -0.40 -9.74 -4.02
N SER A 157 -0.57 -10.71 -4.91
CA SER A 157 -1.88 -11.00 -5.50
C SER A 157 -2.89 -11.51 -4.46
N SER A 158 -2.43 -12.28 -3.48
CA SER A 158 -3.26 -12.78 -2.38
C SER A 158 -3.74 -11.62 -1.51
N ASP A 159 -2.81 -10.76 -1.06
CA ASP A 159 -3.11 -9.62 -0.18
C ASP A 159 -4.07 -8.62 -0.84
N LEU A 160 -3.86 -8.34 -2.13
CA LEU A 160 -4.76 -7.47 -2.90
C LEU A 160 -6.14 -8.10 -3.04
N SER A 161 -6.22 -9.41 -3.30
CA SER A 161 -7.50 -10.12 -3.43
C SER A 161 -8.28 -10.14 -2.12
N GLU A 162 -7.59 -10.32 -0.99
CA GLU A 162 -8.20 -10.23 0.34
C GLU A 162 -8.74 -8.81 0.59
N SER A 163 -7.95 -7.79 0.30
CA SER A 163 -8.34 -6.38 0.48
C SER A 163 -9.60 -6.03 -0.33
N VAL A 164 -9.65 -6.46 -1.61
CA VAL A 164 -10.83 -6.27 -2.47
C VAL A 164 -12.03 -7.06 -1.95
N GLY A 165 -11.83 -8.32 -1.53
CA GLY A 165 -12.89 -9.16 -0.97
C GLY A 165 -13.52 -8.58 0.30
N ILE A 166 -12.72 -7.99 1.18
CA ILE A 166 -13.21 -7.28 2.37
C ILE A 166 -14.04 -6.05 1.97
N GLY A 167 -13.58 -5.29 0.96
CA GLY A 167 -14.32 -4.15 0.43
C GLY A 167 -15.68 -4.55 -0.16
N ASP A 168 -15.73 -5.62 -0.94
CA ASP A 168 -16.97 -6.16 -1.51
C ASP A 168 -17.93 -6.64 -0.42
N TYR A 169 -17.42 -7.30 0.62
CA TYR A 169 -18.22 -7.72 1.77
C TYR A 169 -18.81 -6.50 2.50
N PHE A 170 -18.00 -5.50 2.80
CA PHE A 170 -18.45 -4.25 3.43
C PHE A 170 -19.57 -3.57 2.63
N LEU A 171 -19.43 -3.50 1.30
CA LEU A 171 -20.45 -2.92 0.42
C LEU A 171 -21.73 -3.78 0.35
N ALA A 172 -21.65 -5.08 0.62
CA ALA A 172 -22.79 -5.97 0.62
C ALA A 172 -23.55 -6.00 1.96
N THR A 173 -22.88 -5.70 3.08
CA THR A 173 -23.47 -5.83 4.43
C THR A 173 -23.50 -4.52 5.21
N ASP A 174 -22.36 -3.89 5.42
CA ASP A 174 -22.20 -2.88 6.46
C ASP A 174 -22.47 -1.46 5.95
N VAL A 175 -22.46 -1.27 4.62
CA VAL A 175 -22.71 0.03 3.97
C VAL A 175 -24.04 0.66 4.39
N TYR A 176 -25.07 -0.16 4.68
CA TYR A 176 -26.40 0.32 5.04
C TYR A 176 -26.42 1.07 6.38
N TYR A 177 -25.47 0.81 7.29
CA TYR A 177 -25.30 1.60 8.50
C TYR A 177 -24.92 3.06 8.22
N PHE A 178 -24.24 3.31 7.11
CA PHE A 178 -23.78 4.64 6.72
C PHE A 178 -24.79 5.40 5.87
N LEU A 179 -25.77 4.72 5.27
CA LEU A 179 -26.77 5.32 4.39
C LEU A 179 -27.99 5.88 5.13
N ASN A 180 -28.25 5.40 6.35
CA ASN A 180 -29.41 5.84 7.14
C ASN A 180 -29.11 7.07 7.99
N ASP A 181 -30.01 8.05 8.06
CA ASP A 181 -29.79 9.21 8.95
C ASP A 181 -30.05 8.91 10.43
N ASP A 182 -30.78 7.84 10.76
CA ASP A 182 -31.22 7.52 12.13
C ASP A 182 -30.17 6.80 12.99
N GLY A 183 -29.06 6.36 12.39
CA GLY A 183 -27.99 5.66 13.11
C GLY A 183 -28.26 4.16 13.33
N HIS A 184 -29.33 3.62 12.76
CA HIS A 184 -29.59 2.19 12.73
C HIS A 184 -29.08 1.60 11.40
N PRO A 185 -28.53 0.37 11.40
CA PRO A 185 -28.24 -0.33 10.15
C PRO A 185 -29.55 -0.48 9.37
N GLY A 186 -29.61 0.12 8.18
CA GLY A 186 -30.77 -0.03 7.30
C GLY A 186 -30.93 -1.46 6.84
N ASP A 187 -32.18 -1.88 6.65
CA ASP A 187 -32.42 -3.17 6.01
C ASP A 187 -32.28 -2.99 4.50
N ARG A 188 -31.71 -3.99 3.82
CA ARG A 188 -31.52 -3.98 2.37
C ARG A 188 -32.86 -3.86 1.62
N SER A 189 -33.96 -4.27 2.25
CA SER A 189 -35.32 -4.14 1.75
C SER A 189 -35.84 -2.70 1.67
N ASP A 190 -35.25 -1.76 2.40
CA ASP A 190 -35.76 -0.39 2.49
C ASP A 190 -35.38 0.47 1.26
N PHE A 191 -34.52 -0.06 0.38
CA PHE A 191 -33.97 0.63 -0.79
C PHE A 191 -34.31 -0.05 -2.13
N VAL A 192 -35.29 -0.97 -2.15
CA VAL A 192 -35.81 -1.66 -3.37
C VAL A 192 -37.18 -1.12 -3.77
#